data_AF-A0AA38SHZ3-F1
#
_entry.id   AF-A0AA38SHZ3-F1
#
_cell.length_a   1.000
_cell.length_b   1.000
_cell.length_c   1.000
_cell.angle_alpha   90.00
_cell.angle_beta   90.00
_cell.angle_gamma   90.00
#
_symmetry.space_group_name_H-M   'P 1'
#
loop_
_entity.id
_entity.type
_entity.pdbx_description
1 polymer ?
#
loop_
_entity_poly.entity_id
_entity_poly.type
_entity_poly.pdbx_seq_one_letter_code
_entity_poly.pdbx_strand_id
1 'polypeptide(L)'
;MLPVADDAVGRRQVKAPPANASVTIRNAYRKHSDDLLDVGCLMLATMRPDLQTGLINMTAYDMIRQLRDMFQTEARTERYDASRAMSACKMAKGTSVK
;
A
#
# COMPACT_ATOMS: atom_id res chain seq x y z
N MET A 1 -20.50 -15.54 -0.12
CA MET A 1 -19.20 -14.98 0.28
C MET A 1 -18.13 -15.68 -0.55
N LEU A 2 -17.19 -14.94 -1.16
CA LEU A 2 -16.11 -15.56 -1.96
C LEU A 2 -15.17 -16.35 -1.03
N PRO A 3 -14.65 -17.51 -1.45
CA PRO A 3 -13.66 -18.23 -0.68
C PRO A 3 -12.36 -17.42 -0.66
N VAL A 4 -11.92 -17.07 0.54
CA VAL A 4 -10.71 -16.32 0.79
C VAL A 4 -9.72 -17.28 1.45
N ALA A 5 -8.53 -17.41 0.88
CA ALA A 5 -7.45 -18.19 1.46
C ALA A 5 -6.25 -17.28 1.72
N ASP A 6 -5.47 -17.62 2.75
CA ASP A 6 -4.18 -16.98 3.01
C ASP A 6 -3.07 -17.81 2.35
N ASP A 7 -2.23 -17.18 1.52
CA ASP A 7 -1.03 -17.84 0.98
C ASP A 7 0.10 -17.86 2.02
N ALA A 8 1.18 -18.59 1.71
CA ALA A 8 2.38 -18.74 2.55
C ALA A 8 3.07 -17.42 2.98
N VAL A 9 2.67 -16.28 2.41
CA VAL A 9 3.22 -14.94 2.72
C VAL A 9 2.19 -14.07 3.47
N GLY A 10 1.08 -14.63 3.95
CA GLY A 10 0.03 -13.85 4.61
C GLY A 10 -0.84 -13.05 3.63
N ARG A 11 -0.92 -13.48 2.36
CA ARG A 11 -1.72 -12.81 1.33
C ARG A 11 -3.14 -13.35 1.33
N ARG A 12 -4.10 -12.45 1.54
CA ARG A 12 -5.52 -12.72 1.35
C ARG A 12 -5.84 -12.83 -0.15
N GLN A 13 -5.84 -14.05 -0.68
CA GLN A 13 -6.04 -14.30 -2.11
C GLN A 13 -7.43 -14.85 -2.40
N VAL A 14 -8.11 -14.16 -3.31
CA VAL A 14 -9.36 -14.65 -3.89
C VAL A 14 -8.99 -15.58 -5.04
N LYS A 15 -9.25 -16.87 -4.85
CA LYS A 15 -8.97 -17.88 -5.88
C LYS A 15 -9.97 -17.78 -7.02
N ALA A 16 -9.50 -18.06 -8.24
CA ALA A 16 -10.37 -18.17 -9.39
C ALA A 16 -11.48 -19.20 -9.11
N PRO A 17 -12.75 -18.83 -9.34
CA PRO A 17 -13.87 -19.73 -9.06
C PRO A 17 -13.84 -20.92 -10.02
N PRO A 18 -14.30 -22.11 -9.59
CA PRO A 18 -14.38 -23.27 -10.47
C PRO A 18 -15.34 -23.01 -11.64
N ALA A 19 -15.17 -23.73 -12.74
CA ALA A 19 -15.97 -23.52 -13.96
C ALA A 19 -17.49 -23.67 -13.74
N ASN A 20 -17.90 -24.49 -12.77
CA ASN A 20 -19.29 -24.71 -12.37
C ASN A 20 -19.81 -23.73 -11.31
N ALA A 21 -19.04 -22.70 -10.95
CA ALA A 21 -19.45 -21.72 -9.95
C ALA A 21 -20.67 -20.91 -10.42
N SER A 22 -21.51 -20.54 -9.45
CA SER A 22 -22.69 -19.72 -9.70
C SER A 22 -22.32 -18.38 -10.32
N VAL A 23 -23.27 -17.79 -11.06
CA VAL A 23 -23.10 -16.48 -11.70
C VAL A 23 -22.70 -15.41 -10.67
N THR A 24 -23.31 -15.44 -9.48
CA THR A 24 -22.99 -14.52 -8.38
C THR A 24 -21.53 -14.61 -7.95
N ILE A 25 -20.98 -15.83 -7.83
CA ILE A 25 -19.59 -16.05 -7.44
C ILE A 25 -18.64 -15.58 -8.54
N ARG A 26 -18.93 -15.89 -9.81
CA ARG A 26 -18.13 -15.41 -10.95
C ARG A 26 -18.14 -13.89 -11.08
N ASN A 27 -19.30 -13.26 -10.90
CA ASN A 27 -19.42 -11.79 -10.95
C ASN A 27 -18.68 -11.12 -9.81
N ALA A 28 -18.77 -11.66 -8.59
CA ALA A 28 -18.03 -11.14 -7.45
C ALA A 28 -16.50 -11.27 -7.64
N TYR A 29 -16.03 -12.40 -8.21
CA TYR A 29 -14.61 -12.57 -8.54
C TYR A 29 -14.15 -11.54 -9.58
N ARG A 30 -14.89 -11.40 -10.69
CA ARG A 30 -14.55 -10.42 -11.74
C ARG A 30 -14.47 -9.01 -11.18
N LYS A 31 -15.48 -8.59 -10.40
CA LYS A 31 -15.46 -7.28 -9.74
C LYS A 31 -14.21 -7.10 -8.88
N HIS A 32 -13.85 -8.11 -8.08
CA HIS A 32 -12.64 -8.02 -7.26
C HIS A 32 -11.36 -7.91 -8.10
N SER A 33 -11.26 -8.64 -9.21
CA SER A 33 -10.13 -8.52 -10.14
C SER A 33 -10.06 -7.14 -10.80
N ASP A 34 -11.20 -6.59 -11.21
CA ASP A 34 -11.30 -5.25 -11.79
C ASP A 34 -10.90 -4.19 -10.75
N ASP A 35 -11.40 -4.30 -9.51
CA ASP A 35 -11.05 -3.41 -8.40
C ASP A 35 -9.53 -3.43 -8.11
N LEU A 36 -8.88 -4.60 -8.19
CA LEU A 36 -7.42 -4.72 -8.01
C LEU A 36 -6.65 -4.06 -9.16
N LEU A 37 -7.15 -4.16 -10.39
CA LEU A 37 -6.56 -3.51 -11.56
C LEU A 37 -6.66 -1.98 -11.43
N ASP A 38 -7.84 -1.47 -11.07
CA ASP A 38 -8.09 -0.03 -10.88
C ASP A 38 -7.17 0.56 -9.82
N VAL A 39 -6.99 -0.13 -8.69
CA VAL A 39 -6.03 0.28 -7.65
C VAL A 39 -4.61 0.29 -8.20
N GLY A 40 -4.22 -0.73 -8.96
CA GLY A 40 -2.89 -0.80 -9.58
C GLY A 40 -2.64 0.38 -10.54
N CYS A 41 -3.61 0.69 -11.39
CA CYS A 41 -3.57 1.82 -12.30
C CYS A 41 -3.48 3.15 -11.55
N LEU A 42 -4.29 3.35 -10.50
CA LEU A 42 -4.26 4.56 -9.68
C LEU A 42 -2.91 4.76 -8.99
N MET A 43 -2.36 3.68 -8.43
CA MET A 43 -1.03 3.69 -7.82
C MET A 43 0.02 4.14 -8.83
N LEU A 44 0.06 3.53 -10.02
CA LEU A 44 1.01 3.89 -11.07
C LEU A 44 0.81 5.33 -11.56
N ALA A 45 -0.43 5.80 -11.71
CA ALA A 45 -0.74 7.13 -12.21
C ALA A 45 -0.32 8.25 -11.24
N THR A 46 -0.30 7.97 -9.94
CA THR A 46 0.09 8.94 -8.90
C THR A 46 1.58 8.91 -8.58
N MET A 47 2.30 7.93 -9.09
CA MET A 47 3.75 7.83 -8.92
C MET A 47 4.50 8.73 -9.89
N ARG A 48 5.70 9.12 -9.48
CA ARG A 48 6.65 9.74 -10.40
C ARG A 48 7.13 8.72 -11.44
N PRO A 49 7.42 9.14 -12.69
CA PRO A 49 7.79 8.22 -13.78
C PRO A 49 9.04 7.36 -13.50
N ASP A 50 10.01 7.91 -12.78
CA ASP A 50 11.24 7.21 -12.38
C ASP A 50 10.97 5.99 -11.51
N LEU A 51 9.99 6.10 -10.62
CA LEU A 51 9.56 5.01 -9.73
C LEU A 51 8.60 4.04 -10.44
N GLN A 52 7.79 4.54 -11.36
CA GLN A 52 6.75 3.78 -12.07
C GLN A 52 7.34 2.64 -12.93
N THR A 53 8.48 2.88 -13.59
CA THR A 53 9.06 1.96 -14.58
C THR A 53 9.35 0.57 -14.00
N GLY A 54 9.75 0.49 -12.73
CA GLY A 54 10.01 -0.79 -12.04
C GLY A 54 8.76 -1.50 -11.50
N LEU A 55 7.61 -0.82 -11.50
CA LEU A 55 6.39 -1.27 -10.80
C LEU A 55 5.24 -1.63 -11.75
N ILE A 56 5.31 -1.23 -13.02
CA ILE A 56 4.19 -1.33 -13.97
C ILE A 56 3.64 -2.74 -14.20
N ASN A 57 4.47 -3.77 -14.04
CA ASN A 57 4.08 -5.17 -14.23
C ASN A 57 3.73 -5.89 -12.92
N MET A 58 3.67 -5.18 -11.81
CA MET A 58 3.36 -5.75 -10.50
C MET A 58 1.88 -5.62 -10.17
N THR A 59 1.39 -6.53 -9.33
CA THR A 59 0.06 -6.38 -8.74
C THR A 59 0.03 -5.18 -7.78
N ALA A 60 -1.14 -4.59 -7.55
CA ALA A 60 -1.30 -3.52 -6.57
C ALA A 60 -0.69 -3.87 -5.19
N TYR A 61 -0.86 -5.13 -4.77
CA TYR A 61 -0.30 -5.63 -3.52
C TYR A 61 1.23 -5.68 -3.53
N ASP A 62 1.82 -6.21 -4.60
CA ASP A 62 3.29 -6.32 -4.69
C ASP A 62 3.92 -4.93 -4.82
N MET A 63 3.26 -4.00 -5.53
CA MET A 63 3.67 -2.59 -5.59
C MET A 63 3.70 -1.96 -4.21
N ILE A 64 2.62 -2.01 -3.43
CA ILE A 64 2.59 -1.34 -2.10
C ILE A 64 3.63 -1.95 -1.16
N ARG A 65 3.86 -3.26 -1.26
CA ARG A 65 4.91 -3.93 -0.49
C ARG A 65 6.29 -3.43 -0.89
N GLN A 66 6.59 -3.37 -2.19
CA GLN A 66 7.90 -2.93 -2.66
C GLN A 66 8.16 -1.46 -2.32
N LEU A 67 7.16 -0.58 -2.47
CA LEU A 67 7.25 0.82 -2.03
C LEU A 67 7.55 0.92 -0.54
N ARG A 68 6.86 0.12 0.29
CA ARG A 68 7.14 0.08 1.72
C ARG A 68 8.57 -0.36 1.98
N ASP A 69 9.03 -1.42 1.32
CA ASP A 69 10.40 -1.92 1.51
C ASP A 69 11.45 -0.89 1.08
N MET A 70 11.19 -0.09 0.04
CA MET A 70 12.05 1.01 -0.41
C MET A 70 12.10 2.18 0.59
N PHE A 71 10.95 2.65 1.08
CA PHE A 71 10.85 3.94 1.78
C PHE A 71 10.63 3.85 3.29
N GLN A 72 10.28 2.69 3.85
CA GLN A 72 9.88 2.60 5.26
C GLN A 72 10.99 3.00 6.24
N THR A 73 12.24 2.69 5.92
CA THR A 73 13.38 2.97 6.80
C THR A 73 13.67 4.46 6.81
N GLU A 74 13.81 5.08 5.64
CA GLU A 74 14.02 6.52 5.49
C GLU A 74 12.89 7.31 6.13
N ALA A 75 11.64 6.95 5.84
CA ALA A 75 10.48 7.62 6.42
C ALA A 75 10.40 7.43 7.95
N ARG A 76 10.93 6.34 8.52
CA ARG A 76 11.02 6.17 9.98
C ARG A 76 12.10 7.08 10.57
N THR A 77 13.25 7.15 9.92
CA THR A 77 14.36 8.04 10.31
C THR A 77 13.94 9.49 10.28
N GLU A 78 13.33 9.95 9.18
CA GLU A 78 12.86 11.34 9.03
C GLU A 78 11.85 11.72 10.11
N ARG A 79 10.88 10.83 10.40
CA ARG A 79 9.91 11.05 11.49
C ARG A 79 10.58 11.14 12.85
N TYR A 80 11.58 10.30 13.10
CA TYR A 80 12.35 10.34 14.34
C TYR A 80 13.13 11.65 14.45
N ASP A 81 13.81 12.07 13.40
CA ASP A 81 14.59 13.30 13.38
C ASP A 81 13.71 14.54 13.57
N ALA A 82 12.54 14.57 12.92
CA ALA A 82 11.54 15.61 13.13
C ALA A 82 11.06 15.66 14.59
N SER A 83 10.73 14.51 15.18
CA SER A 83 10.32 14.42 16.59
C SER A 83 11.43 14.85 17.56
N ARG A 84 12.67 14.47 17.27
CA ARG A 84 13.85 14.87 18.02
C ARG A 84 14.09 16.37 17.95
N ALA A 85 13.97 16.96 16.76
CA ALA A 85 14.09 18.40 16.57
C ALA A 85 13.00 19.16 17.35
N MET A 86 11.75 18.73 17.26
CA MET A 86 10.65 19.32 18.05
C MET A 86 10.88 19.21 19.55
N SER A 87 11.38 18.07 20.04
CA SER A 87 11.69 17.88 21.46
C SER A 87 12.87 18.74 21.93
N ALA A 88 13.81 19.06 21.04
CA ALA A 88 14.93 19.94 21.31
C ALA A 88 14.56 21.43 21.28
N CYS A 89 13.44 21.81 20.65
CA CYS A 89 12.89 23.16 20.67
C CYS A 89 12.34 23.52 22.06
N LYS A 90 13.24 23.78 23.02
CA LYS A 90 12.89 24.37 24.31
C LYS A 90 12.84 25.88 24.19
N MET A 91 11.79 26.49 24.74
CA MET A 91 11.73 27.93 24.96
C MET A 91 12.86 28.33 25.91
N ALA A 92 13.54 29.44 25.63
CA ALA A 92 14.57 29.96 26.52
C ALA A 92 13.94 30.30 27.88
N LYS A 93 14.61 29.91 28.98
CA LYS A 93 14.12 30.15 30.34
C LYS A 93 13.90 31.65 30.55
N GLY A 94 12.66 32.06 30.82
CA GLY A 94 12.27 33.46 30.98
C GLY A 94 11.65 34.13 29.75
N THR A 95 11.45 33.40 28.64
CA THR A 95 10.66 33.92 27.50
C THR A 95 9.16 33.83 27.79
N SER A 96 8.46 34.95 27.65
CA SER A 96 6.99 34.97 27.71
C SER A 96 6.42 34.41 26.41
N VAL A 97 5.44 33.53 26.53
CA VAL A 97 4.52 33.24 25.43
C VAL A 97 3.73 34.52 25.20
N LYS A 98 3.75 35.04 23.97
CA LYS A 98 2.92 36.18 23.56
C LYS A 98 1.51 35.73 23.25
#